data_AF-A0A3L7QG76-F1
#
_entry.id   AF-A0A3L7QG76-F1
#
_cell.length_a   1.000
_cell.length_b   1.000
_cell.length_c   1.000
_cell.angle_alpha   90.00
_cell.angle_beta   90.00
_cell.angle_gamma   90.00
#
_symmetry.space_group_name_H-M   'P 1'
#
loop_
_entity.id
_entity.type
_entity.pdbx_description
1 polymer ?
#
loop_
_entity_poly.entity_id
_entity_poly.type
_entity_poly.pdbx_seq_one_letter_code
_entity_poly.pdbx_strand_id
1 'polypeptide(L)'
;MPHSGRSRWATHRSRGLLKSDNIDGLIFTPNVWRFSMRTVYLAVLWLGWVGVARADEPAWQSLMPHVHGNDKVIGHWTREADQLTVAAAPGARLVLPVAPSGEYDFRMSFTRETGQHSIGLLFVHGGRICAFEVDAWGQHLAGFQNVAGQDIRQNASRREGVPLRNGQRYTLTLEVRRDRLRGLLDNQEIAVLATTGADLSLSDLWRLPQATHLAVAAWDSTTTFHSIEVRSLSGTAFAIRRPGSPVVAGLTTPTSPAPAPPRPARTGQRVVIVIANQDFYYREYGDPREELERAGIEVIVAAGRKAPCRPHNGSGQGADGGVVTPDITLAEVKAADFDAVLFPGGWGSSMYQYAFRGRYDNAVYNGDPRTKAEANRVINEFLAADKYVCGLCNAVSVLAWARVNGQSPLQGKRVCAPPREAPLGVYNGQRGQPSCRWHPEQNGAILSPAGAIGDPATDRDDVLVDGRIITGENDPSAREMGRRIVEVLRPR
;
A
#
# COMPACT_ATOMS: atom_id res chain seq x y z
N MET A 1 -59.38 1.37 36.29
CA MET A 1 -59.30 0.53 37.50
C MET A 1 -58.18 -0.48 37.34
N PRO A 2 -57.11 -0.42 38.16
CA PRO A 2 -56.08 -1.45 38.27
C PRO A 2 -56.19 -2.23 39.59
N HIS A 3 -55.83 -3.51 39.59
CA HIS A 3 -55.48 -4.30 40.79
C HIS A 3 -54.23 -5.13 40.42
N SER A 4 -53.03 -4.84 40.90
CA SER A 4 -52.45 -4.92 42.26
C SER A 4 -52.21 -6.35 42.75
N GLY A 5 -50.93 -6.71 42.90
CA GLY A 5 -50.47 -7.92 43.57
C GLY A 5 -48.95 -7.97 43.71
N ARG A 6 -48.42 -7.22 44.69
CA ARG A 6 -47.05 -7.35 45.21
C ARG A 6 -47.00 -8.47 46.26
N SER A 7 -45.87 -9.16 46.38
CA SER A 7 -45.31 -9.49 47.69
C SER A 7 -43.78 -9.51 47.62
N ARG A 8 -43.18 -9.01 48.70
CA ARG A 8 -41.76 -8.76 48.97
C ARG A 8 -41.31 -9.68 50.11
N TRP A 9 -40.00 -9.63 50.40
CA TRP A 9 -39.31 -9.94 51.66
C TRP A 9 -38.84 -11.40 51.78
N ALA A 10 -37.66 -11.73 52.33
CA ALA A 10 -36.61 -10.95 52.97
C ALA A 10 -35.27 -11.70 52.96
N THR A 11 -34.25 -10.90 53.16
CA THR A 11 -32.84 -11.10 53.53
C THR A 11 -32.56 -12.11 54.66
N HIS A 12 -31.38 -12.75 54.61
CA HIS A 12 -30.58 -12.99 55.82
C HIS A 12 -29.06 -12.95 55.53
N ARG A 13 -28.35 -12.08 56.29
CA ARG A 13 -26.90 -12.10 56.53
C ARG A 13 -26.60 -12.87 57.82
N SER A 14 -25.46 -13.55 57.89
CA SER A 14 -24.50 -13.59 59.02
C SER A 14 -23.41 -14.64 58.67
N ARG A 15 -22.14 -14.27 58.47
CA ARG A 15 -21.02 -14.17 59.44
C ARG A 15 -20.86 -15.37 60.36
N GLY A 16 -19.73 -16.08 60.21
CA GLY A 16 -19.17 -17.03 61.17
C GLY A 16 -17.74 -17.40 60.81
N LEU A 17 -16.77 -16.79 61.51
CA LEU A 17 -15.37 -17.19 61.61
C LEU A 17 -15.26 -18.39 62.57
N LEU A 18 -14.31 -19.30 62.32
CA LEU A 18 -13.60 -20.06 63.37
C LEU A 18 -12.24 -20.59 62.83
N LYS A 19 -11.18 -20.30 63.60
CA LYS A 19 -9.85 -20.95 63.65
C LYS A 19 -10.03 -22.39 64.21
N SER A 20 -9.11 -23.35 64.21
CA SER A 20 -7.64 -23.44 64.34
C SER A 20 -7.21 -24.80 63.74
N ASP A 21 -5.93 -25.07 63.42
CA ASP A 21 -4.98 -25.62 64.40
C ASP A 21 -3.49 -25.37 64.05
N ASN A 22 -2.73 -25.21 65.14
CA ASN A 22 -1.27 -25.27 65.36
C ASN A 22 -0.60 -26.49 64.66
N ILE A 23 0.72 -26.59 64.48
CA ILE A 23 1.77 -26.67 65.53
C ILE A 23 3.20 -26.35 65.01
N ASP A 24 3.99 -25.70 65.88
CA ASP A 24 5.46 -25.68 66.11
C ASP A 24 6.45 -25.42 64.96
N GLY A 25 7.43 -24.51 65.01
CA GLY A 25 8.07 -23.84 66.15
C GLY A 25 9.43 -24.47 66.48
N LEU A 26 10.51 -24.14 65.75
CA LEU A 26 11.88 -24.34 66.24
C LEU A 26 12.85 -23.28 65.69
N ILE A 27 13.32 -22.49 66.64
CA ILE A 27 14.33 -21.43 66.58
C ILE A 27 15.69 -22.08 66.81
N PHE A 28 16.71 -21.72 66.02
CA PHE A 28 18.11 -21.75 66.47
C PHE A 28 18.84 -20.49 65.96
N THR A 29 19.46 -19.80 66.91
CA THR A 29 20.14 -18.50 66.83
C THR A 29 21.64 -18.64 66.49
N PRO A 30 22.35 -17.52 66.22
CA PRO A 30 23.58 -17.46 65.44
C PRO A 30 24.86 -17.29 66.28
N ASN A 31 26.02 -17.66 65.71
CA ASN A 31 27.36 -17.23 66.13
C ASN A 31 28.01 -16.53 64.92
N VAL A 32 28.08 -15.21 64.82
CA VAL A 32 29.01 -14.26 65.47
C VAL A 32 30.48 -14.60 65.25
N TRP A 33 31.11 -13.88 64.32
CA TRP A 33 32.47 -13.35 64.50
C TRP A 33 32.46 -11.86 64.15
N ARG A 34 32.94 -11.05 65.10
CA ARG A 34 33.08 -9.59 65.07
C ARG A 34 34.23 -9.19 64.13
N PHE A 35 34.16 -8.03 63.48
CA PHE A 35 35.01 -6.86 63.77
C PHE A 35 34.71 -5.63 62.87
N SER A 36 34.41 -4.51 63.55
CA SER A 36 34.73 -3.09 63.30
C SER A 36 34.46 -2.42 61.93
N MET A 37 33.50 -1.47 61.94
CA MET A 37 33.49 -0.31 61.04
C MET A 37 34.71 0.58 61.31
N ARG A 38 35.45 0.95 60.26
CA ARG A 38 36.07 2.27 60.12
C ARG A 38 36.31 2.58 58.63
N THR A 39 35.65 3.64 58.20
CA THR A 39 35.86 4.45 57.00
C THR A 39 37.32 4.48 56.52
N VAL A 40 37.55 4.33 55.20
CA VAL A 40 38.20 5.32 54.31
C VAL A 40 38.34 4.74 52.90
N TYR A 41 38.00 5.59 51.93
CA TYR A 41 38.04 5.46 50.49
C TYR A 41 39.40 5.03 49.90
N LEU A 42 39.32 4.54 48.66
CA LEU A 42 40.32 4.56 47.57
C LEU A 42 41.31 3.39 47.41
N ALA A 43 41.24 2.87 46.18
CA ALA A 43 42.32 2.30 45.38
C ALA A 43 42.80 0.87 45.69
N VAL A 44 42.14 -0.12 45.07
CA VAL A 44 42.83 -1.27 44.43
C VAL A 44 42.08 -1.65 43.15
N LEU A 45 42.47 -1.01 42.05
CA LEU A 45 42.43 -1.62 40.72
C LEU A 45 43.70 -2.45 40.58
N TRP A 46 43.63 -3.52 39.78
CA TRP A 46 44.68 -4.47 39.39
C TRP A 46 44.81 -5.73 40.25
N LEU A 47 44.05 -6.76 39.88
CA LEU A 47 44.59 -8.01 39.31
C LEU A 47 43.45 -8.95 38.88
N GLY A 48 43.48 -9.39 37.62
CA GLY A 48 42.97 -10.70 37.23
C GLY A 48 41.54 -10.79 36.75
N TRP A 49 41.23 -10.22 35.58
CA TRP A 49 40.36 -10.91 34.63
C TRP A 49 41.18 -11.18 33.38
N VAL A 50 41.70 -12.40 33.27
CA VAL A 50 42.07 -12.96 31.96
C VAL A 50 40.75 -13.09 31.22
N GLY A 51 40.37 -12.01 30.54
CA GLY A 51 39.29 -12.04 29.58
C GLY A 51 39.68 -13.09 28.56
N VAL A 52 38.92 -14.19 28.51
CA VAL A 52 38.75 -14.91 27.27
C VAL A 52 38.48 -13.82 26.24
N ALA A 53 39.40 -13.61 25.31
CA ALA A 53 39.19 -12.70 24.20
C ALA A 53 37.88 -13.15 23.56
N ARG A 54 36.80 -12.40 23.82
CA ARG A 54 35.64 -12.45 22.95
C ARG A 54 36.23 -12.21 21.58
N ALA A 55 36.12 -13.19 20.67
CA ALA A 55 36.43 -12.95 19.28
C ALA A 55 35.77 -11.60 18.94
N ASP A 56 36.58 -10.61 18.55
CA ASP A 56 36.11 -9.25 18.33
C ASP A 56 34.85 -9.35 17.47
N GLU A 57 33.69 -9.02 18.06
CA GLU A 57 32.46 -9.08 17.31
C GLU A 57 32.66 -8.20 16.09
N PRO A 58 32.34 -8.68 14.87
CA PRO A 58 32.61 -7.90 13.67
C PRO A 58 32.03 -6.50 13.83
N ALA A 59 32.79 -5.47 13.46
CA ALA A 59 32.36 -4.10 13.68
C ALA A 59 31.19 -3.73 12.74
N TRP A 60 30.28 -2.88 13.23
CA TRP A 60 29.26 -2.26 12.38
C TRP A 60 29.91 -1.22 11.48
N GLN A 61 29.61 -1.31 10.18
CA GLN A 61 30.02 -0.34 9.16
C GLN A 61 28.85 0.58 8.86
N SER A 62 29.00 1.87 9.17
CA SER A 62 27.99 2.88 8.85
C SER A 62 27.98 3.18 7.34
N LEU A 63 26.79 3.15 6.75
CA LEU A 63 26.55 3.51 5.34
C LEU A 63 26.19 4.98 5.18
N MET A 64 25.72 5.64 6.25
CA MET A 64 25.26 7.03 6.23
C MET A 64 26.23 7.99 5.54
N PRO A 65 27.57 7.93 5.75
CA PRO A 65 28.51 8.83 5.06
C PRO A 65 28.43 8.78 3.53
N HIS A 66 28.00 7.65 2.97
CA HIS A 66 28.06 7.36 1.53
C HIS A 66 26.70 7.37 0.84
N VAL A 67 25.61 7.51 1.58
CA VAL A 67 24.24 7.54 1.05
C VAL A 67 23.89 8.93 0.54
N HIS A 68 23.30 9.02 -0.67
CA HIS A 68 22.81 10.27 -1.24
C HIS A 68 21.35 10.14 -1.67
N GLY A 69 20.56 11.20 -1.50
CA GLY A 69 19.15 11.20 -1.92
C GLY A 69 18.93 10.96 -3.42
N ASN A 70 19.95 11.11 -4.25
CA ASN A 70 19.91 10.78 -5.68
C ASN A 70 20.01 9.28 -5.98
N ASP A 71 20.38 8.46 -5.00
CA ASP A 71 20.37 6.99 -5.10
C ASP A 71 18.93 6.40 -4.96
N LYS A 72 17.93 7.28 -4.91
CA LYS A 72 16.51 6.94 -4.86
C LYS A 72 16.07 6.13 -6.08
N VAL A 73 15.17 5.18 -5.84
CA VAL A 73 14.34 4.59 -6.90
C VAL A 73 13.01 5.34 -6.96
N ILE A 74 12.35 5.50 -5.81
CA ILE A 74 11.08 6.22 -5.65
C ILE A 74 11.13 7.03 -4.35
N GLY A 75 10.49 8.20 -4.34
CA GLY A 75 10.36 9.08 -3.17
C GLY A 75 11.24 10.33 -3.28
N HIS A 76 10.91 11.34 -2.48
CA HIS A 76 11.77 12.52 -2.32
C HIS A 76 12.67 12.29 -1.10
N TRP A 77 13.92 11.92 -1.37
CA TRP A 77 14.92 11.64 -0.34
C TRP A 77 15.87 12.82 -0.21
N THR A 78 16.04 13.31 1.01
CA THR A 78 16.94 14.41 1.34
C THR A 78 17.90 13.96 2.40
N ARG A 79 19.18 14.30 2.25
CA ARG A 79 20.18 14.09 3.29
C ARG A 79 20.50 15.43 3.93
N GLU A 80 20.20 15.54 5.21
CA GLU A 80 20.50 16.71 6.03
C GLU A 80 21.41 16.27 7.17
N ALA A 81 22.62 16.84 7.21
CA ALA A 81 23.65 16.46 8.18
C ALA A 81 23.90 14.92 8.23
N ASP A 82 23.65 14.31 9.38
CA ASP A 82 23.82 12.88 9.68
C ASP A 82 22.55 12.05 9.49
N GLN A 83 21.47 12.64 8.96
CA GLN A 83 20.18 11.98 8.76
C GLN A 83 19.78 11.92 7.29
N LEU A 84 19.02 10.89 6.96
CA LEU A 84 18.38 10.71 5.67
C LEU A 84 16.88 10.76 5.90
N THR A 85 16.20 11.69 5.25
CA THR A 85 14.75 11.82 5.32
C THR A 85 14.14 11.42 3.99
N VAL A 86 12.95 10.83 4.06
CA VAL A 86 12.09 10.62 2.90
C VAL A 86 10.74 11.24 3.20
N ALA A 87 10.22 12.04 2.27
CA ALA A 87 8.83 12.47 2.33
C ALA A 87 7.91 11.28 2.05
N ALA A 88 6.70 11.28 2.60
CA ALA A 88 5.71 10.27 2.26
C ALA A 88 5.58 10.10 0.74
N ALA A 89 5.71 8.87 0.27
CA ALA A 89 5.52 8.48 -1.13
C ALA A 89 5.23 6.96 -1.17
N PRO A 90 4.27 6.49 -1.97
CA PRO A 90 4.05 5.07 -2.17
C PRO A 90 5.32 4.36 -2.67
N GLY A 91 5.70 3.28 -2.00
CA GLY A 91 6.86 2.46 -2.38
C GLY A 91 8.21 3.18 -2.33
N ALA A 92 8.34 4.25 -1.54
CA ALA A 92 9.59 5.00 -1.41
C ALA A 92 10.72 4.05 -1.01
N ARG A 93 11.80 4.06 -1.80
CA ARG A 93 12.99 3.24 -1.52
C ARG A 93 14.24 3.85 -2.13
N LEU A 94 15.35 3.63 -1.44
CA LEU A 94 16.65 4.15 -1.82
C LEU A 94 17.69 3.05 -1.80
N VAL A 95 18.42 2.91 -2.90
CA VAL A 95 19.48 1.91 -3.05
C VAL A 95 20.69 2.35 -2.26
N LEU A 96 21.24 1.43 -1.46
CA LEU A 96 22.43 1.67 -0.66
C LEU A 96 23.68 1.29 -1.45
N PRO A 97 24.82 1.98 -1.24
CA PRO A 97 26.05 1.74 -1.98
C PRO A 97 26.81 0.50 -1.48
N VAL A 98 26.11 -0.60 -1.22
CA VAL A 98 26.70 -1.85 -0.73
C VAL A 98 25.96 -3.06 -1.33
N ALA A 99 26.75 -4.03 -1.78
CA ALA A 99 26.28 -5.31 -2.31
C ALA A 99 26.92 -6.45 -1.52
N PRO A 100 26.35 -6.83 -0.36
CA PRO A 100 26.95 -7.83 0.50
C PRO A 100 26.91 -9.22 -0.15
N SER A 101 27.88 -10.04 0.24
CA SER A 101 27.92 -11.47 -0.07
C SER A 101 28.24 -12.25 1.21
N GLY A 102 27.75 -13.50 1.29
CA GLY A 102 27.87 -14.30 2.50
C GLY A 102 26.88 -13.91 3.59
N GLU A 103 27.27 -14.14 4.84
CA GLU A 103 26.43 -13.90 6.03
C GLU A 103 26.74 -12.52 6.62
N TYR A 104 25.68 -11.81 7.00
CA TYR A 104 25.78 -10.42 7.47
C TYR A 104 24.60 -10.04 8.34
N ASP A 105 24.75 -8.94 9.06
CA ASP A 105 23.65 -8.24 9.70
C ASP A 105 23.44 -6.89 9.03
N PHE A 106 22.18 -6.46 8.95
CA PHE A 106 21.76 -5.20 8.36
C PHE A 106 20.81 -4.51 9.33
N ARG A 107 21.14 -3.28 9.73
CA ARG A 107 20.41 -2.54 10.76
C ARG A 107 20.12 -1.11 10.31
N MET A 108 18.97 -0.60 10.70
CA MET A 108 18.70 0.83 10.65
C MET A 108 18.03 1.31 11.94
N SER A 109 18.32 2.56 12.33
CA SER A 109 17.48 3.29 13.28
C SER A 109 16.67 4.33 12.52
N PHE A 110 15.37 4.40 12.80
CA PHE A 110 14.45 5.28 12.10
C PHE A 110 13.34 5.83 13.02
N THR A 111 12.73 6.93 12.61
CA THR A 111 11.50 7.47 13.17
C THR A 111 10.51 7.67 12.03
N ARG A 112 9.33 7.06 12.10
CA ARG A 112 8.23 7.40 11.21
C ARG A 112 7.58 8.66 11.76
N GLU A 113 7.76 9.79 11.11
CA GLU A 113 7.27 11.10 11.60
C GLU A 113 5.75 11.21 11.42
N THR A 114 5.26 10.80 10.24
CA THR A 114 3.85 10.82 9.87
C THR A 114 3.53 9.66 8.92
N GLY A 115 2.24 9.41 8.67
CA GLY A 115 1.78 8.31 7.81
C GLY A 115 1.59 6.99 8.57
N GLN A 116 1.35 5.92 7.82
CA GLN A 116 1.12 4.56 8.33
C GLN A 116 1.72 3.56 7.34
N HIS A 117 1.67 2.26 7.68
CA HIS A 117 2.16 1.15 6.86
C HIS A 117 3.69 0.99 6.83
N SER A 118 4.17 0.15 5.92
CA SER A 118 5.46 -0.54 5.98
C SER A 118 6.67 0.38 6.11
N ILE A 119 7.57 0.03 7.02
CA ILE A 119 8.99 0.40 6.96
C ILE A 119 9.79 -0.89 6.73
N GLY A 120 10.75 -0.88 5.82
CA GLY A 120 11.39 -2.12 5.38
C GLY A 120 12.88 -2.05 5.07
N LEU A 121 13.54 -3.19 5.22
CA LEU A 121 14.90 -3.48 4.75
C LEU A 121 14.79 -4.36 3.51
N LEU A 122 15.37 -3.93 2.39
CA LEU A 122 15.54 -4.74 1.19
C LEU A 122 16.96 -5.30 1.19
N PHE A 123 17.06 -6.62 1.13
CA PHE A 123 18.30 -7.35 1.38
C PHE A 123 18.54 -8.45 0.36
N VAL A 124 19.77 -8.97 0.31
CA VAL A 124 20.16 -10.03 -0.62
C VAL A 124 20.31 -11.36 0.12
N HIS A 125 19.61 -12.41 -0.34
CA HIS A 125 19.77 -13.79 0.13
C HIS A 125 19.58 -14.77 -1.03
N GLY A 126 20.38 -15.84 -1.08
CA GLY A 126 20.29 -16.83 -2.16
C GLY A 126 20.42 -16.25 -3.59
N GLY A 127 21.15 -15.14 -3.75
CA GLY A 127 21.33 -14.44 -5.03
C GLY A 127 20.12 -13.61 -5.49
N ARG A 128 19.14 -13.37 -4.61
CA ARG A 128 17.91 -12.62 -4.90
C ARG A 128 17.78 -11.45 -3.92
N ILE A 129 17.04 -10.42 -4.34
CA ILE A 129 16.57 -9.39 -3.40
C ILE A 129 15.30 -9.90 -2.73
N CYS A 130 15.19 -9.60 -1.45
CA CYS A 130 14.07 -9.93 -0.59
C CYS A 130 13.72 -8.68 0.25
N ALA A 131 12.53 -8.66 0.87
CA ALA A 131 12.12 -7.57 1.74
C ALA A 131 11.72 -8.11 3.12
N PHE A 132 12.15 -7.39 4.16
CA PHE A 132 11.70 -7.58 5.53
C PHE A 132 11.00 -6.29 5.98
N GLU A 133 9.75 -6.40 6.44
CA GLU A 133 8.90 -5.25 6.71
C GLU A 133 8.35 -5.29 8.15
N VAL A 134 8.11 -4.10 8.71
CA VAL A 134 7.36 -3.89 9.95
C VAL A 134 6.22 -2.91 9.74
N ASP A 135 5.16 -3.10 10.54
CA ASP A 135 3.91 -2.36 10.45
C ASP A 135 3.31 -2.35 9.04
N ALA A 136 3.39 -3.50 8.37
CA ALA A 136 2.93 -3.67 7.02
C ALA A 136 1.40 -3.59 6.93
N TRP A 137 0.96 -2.75 6.00
CA TRP A 137 -0.44 -2.54 5.63
C TRP A 137 -1.33 -2.11 6.80
N GLY A 138 -2.66 -2.11 6.63
CA GLY A 138 -3.60 -1.76 7.69
C GLY A 138 -3.73 -2.81 8.80
N GLN A 139 -2.93 -3.87 8.75
CA GLN A 139 -3.02 -5.03 9.65
C GLN A 139 -1.89 -5.06 10.69
N HIS A 140 -0.95 -4.11 10.64
CA HIS A 140 0.20 -4.04 11.55
C HIS A 140 1.04 -5.33 11.53
N LEU A 141 1.30 -5.87 10.35
CA LEU A 141 2.06 -7.12 10.20
C LEU A 141 3.57 -6.85 10.18
N ALA A 142 4.36 -7.84 10.56
CA ALA A 142 5.79 -7.87 10.28
C ALA A 142 6.20 -9.24 9.73
N GLY A 143 7.27 -9.29 8.94
CA GLY A 143 7.75 -10.54 8.36
C GLY A 143 8.53 -10.36 7.08
N PHE A 144 8.96 -11.49 6.50
CA PHE A 144 9.58 -11.54 5.18
C PHE A 144 8.50 -11.50 4.11
N GLN A 145 8.64 -10.58 3.16
CA GLN A 145 7.54 -10.15 2.31
C GLN A 145 6.94 -11.28 1.49
N ASN A 146 7.71 -11.91 0.60
CA ASN A 146 7.28 -13.04 -0.22
C ASN A 146 8.11 -14.29 0.08
N VAL A 147 7.43 -15.35 0.51
CA VAL A 147 8.01 -16.66 0.86
C VAL A 147 7.13 -17.74 0.25
N ALA A 148 7.71 -18.64 -0.53
CA ALA A 148 7.01 -19.72 -1.24
C ALA A 148 5.79 -19.24 -2.05
N GLY A 149 5.87 -18.05 -2.66
CA GLY A 149 4.78 -17.43 -3.42
C GLY A 149 3.66 -16.80 -2.58
N GLN A 150 3.79 -16.79 -1.26
CA GLN A 150 2.84 -16.18 -0.33
C GLN A 150 3.40 -14.91 0.28
N ASP A 151 2.57 -13.88 0.40
CA ASP A 151 2.93 -12.67 1.12
C ASP A 151 2.82 -12.84 2.65
N ILE A 152 3.24 -11.82 3.42
CA ILE A 152 3.24 -11.82 4.89
C ILE A 152 1.88 -12.21 5.49
N ARG A 153 0.75 -12.00 4.81
CA ARG A 153 -0.58 -12.37 5.36
C ARG A 153 -0.75 -13.87 5.53
N GLN A 154 -0.02 -14.66 4.75
CA GLN A 154 -0.23 -16.10 4.63
C GLN A 154 1.03 -16.91 4.89
N ASN A 155 2.22 -16.30 4.79
CA ASN A 155 3.46 -17.05 4.89
C ASN A 155 3.91 -17.30 6.34
N ALA A 156 4.82 -18.26 6.50
CA ALA A 156 5.27 -18.76 7.80
C ALA A 156 6.06 -17.75 8.65
N SER A 157 6.52 -16.64 8.08
CA SER A 157 7.27 -15.61 8.81
C SER A 157 6.37 -14.55 9.45
N ARG A 158 5.06 -14.63 9.21
CA ARG A 158 4.05 -13.66 9.65
C ARG A 158 4.11 -13.43 11.16
N ARG A 159 4.14 -12.16 11.52
CA ARG A 159 3.88 -11.67 12.88
C ARG A 159 2.79 -10.61 12.85
N GLU A 160 1.83 -10.75 13.74
CA GLU A 160 0.74 -9.80 13.91
C GLU A 160 1.03 -8.83 15.06
N GLY A 161 0.36 -7.68 15.05
CA GLY A 161 0.37 -6.76 16.19
C GLY A 161 1.71 -6.06 16.39
N VAL A 162 2.36 -5.65 15.31
CA VAL A 162 3.61 -4.87 15.32
C VAL A 162 3.36 -3.44 14.80
N PRO A 163 2.49 -2.64 15.43
CA PRO A 163 2.23 -1.27 14.99
C PRO A 163 3.40 -0.36 15.35
N LEU A 164 3.78 0.54 14.43
CA LEU A 164 4.69 1.63 14.74
C LEU A 164 3.88 2.84 15.20
N ARG A 165 4.36 3.49 16.26
CA ARG A 165 3.88 4.79 16.71
C ARG A 165 4.67 5.90 16.04
N ASN A 166 3.97 6.85 15.43
CA ASN A 166 4.63 8.00 14.80
C ASN A 166 5.35 8.87 15.85
N GLY A 167 6.50 9.43 15.48
CA GLY A 167 7.37 10.21 16.36
C GLY A 167 8.19 9.37 17.36
N GLN A 168 7.99 8.05 17.40
CA GLN A 168 8.83 7.15 18.18
C GLN A 168 9.99 6.62 17.33
N ARG A 169 11.19 6.64 17.90
CA ARG A 169 12.38 6.05 17.29
C ARG A 169 12.41 4.55 17.53
N TYR A 170 12.72 3.79 16.47
CA TYR A 170 12.88 2.34 16.47
C TYR A 170 14.23 1.94 15.89
N THR A 171 14.62 0.69 16.16
CA THR A 171 15.75 0.01 15.52
C THR A 171 15.26 -1.27 14.85
N LEU A 172 15.35 -1.33 13.52
CA LEU A 172 15.06 -2.54 12.75
C LEU A 172 16.36 -3.25 12.42
N THR A 173 16.48 -4.52 12.81
CA THR A 173 17.66 -5.35 12.55
C THR A 173 17.27 -6.61 11.79
N LEU A 174 18.05 -6.95 10.78
CA LEU A 174 17.97 -8.17 10.01
C LEU A 174 19.29 -8.93 10.15
N GLU A 175 19.20 -10.20 10.51
CA GLU A 175 20.31 -11.14 10.52
C GLU A 175 20.15 -12.12 9.36
N VAL A 176 21.11 -12.14 8.45
CA VAL A 176 21.13 -13.02 7.28
C VAL A 176 22.16 -14.12 7.49
N ARG A 177 21.71 -15.37 7.58
CA ARG A 177 22.54 -16.58 7.67
C ARG A 177 22.27 -17.47 6.48
N ARG A 178 23.19 -18.40 6.19
CA ARG A 178 23.11 -19.30 5.03
C ARG A 178 21.79 -20.06 4.95
N ASP A 179 21.25 -20.47 6.10
CA ASP A 179 20.08 -21.33 6.24
C ASP A 179 18.93 -20.68 7.02
N ARG A 180 19.08 -19.43 7.47
CA ARG A 180 18.09 -18.76 8.31
C ARG A 180 18.15 -17.24 8.19
N LEU A 181 16.97 -16.62 8.25
CA LEU A 181 16.80 -15.18 8.40
C LEU A 181 16.12 -14.88 9.74
N ARG A 182 16.54 -13.81 10.41
CA ARG A 182 15.90 -13.30 11.64
C ARG A 182 15.70 -11.81 11.56
N GLY A 183 14.50 -11.36 11.87
CA GLY A 183 14.10 -9.95 11.90
C GLY A 183 13.75 -9.52 13.32
N LEU A 184 14.30 -8.39 13.75
CA LEU A 184 14.14 -7.85 15.09
C LEU A 184 13.72 -6.38 15.06
N LEU A 185 12.81 -5.98 15.92
CA LEU A 185 12.45 -4.59 16.20
C LEU A 185 12.81 -4.28 17.66
N ASP A 186 13.64 -3.26 17.89
CA ASP A 186 14.15 -2.88 19.22
C ASP A 186 14.73 -4.07 20.01
N ASN A 187 15.55 -4.87 19.32
CA ASN A 187 16.17 -6.12 19.81
C ASN A 187 15.19 -7.25 20.18
N GLN A 188 13.90 -7.09 19.92
CA GLN A 188 12.91 -8.16 20.06
C GLN A 188 12.74 -8.89 18.72
N GLU A 189 12.90 -10.20 18.73
CA GLU A 189 12.63 -11.01 17.54
C GLU A 189 11.14 -10.95 17.19
N ILE A 190 10.87 -10.55 15.94
CA ILE A 190 9.51 -10.43 15.41
C ILE A 190 9.29 -11.38 14.23
N ALA A 191 10.34 -11.88 13.57
CA ALA A 191 10.20 -12.89 12.53
C ALA A 191 11.44 -13.78 12.45
N VAL A 192 11.24 -15.07 12.17
CA VAL A 192 12.29 -16.03 11.85
C VAL A 192 11.85 -16.88 10.66
N LEU A 193 12.78 -17.18 9.77
CA LEU A 193 12.51 -18.03 8.62
C LEU A 193 13.71 -18.92 8.32
N ALA A 194 13.52 -20.24 8.37
CA ALA A 194 14.51 -21.20 7.88
C ALA A 194 14.43 -21.25 6.35
N THR A 195 15.48 -20.82 5.66
CA THR A 195 15.50 -20.69 4.21
C THR A 195 16.93 -20.55 3.67
N THR A 196 17.18 -21.14 2.50
CA THR A 196 18.39 -20.92 1.70
C THR A 196 18.22 -19.81 0.64
N GLY A 197 17.03 -19.20 0.57
CA GLY A 197 16.65 -18.14 -0.35
C GLY A 197 16.00 -18.60 -1.65
N ALA A 198 15.85 -19.91 -1.88
CA ALA A 198 15.24 -20.45 -3.11
C ALA A 198 13.72 -20.22 -3.20
N ASP A 199 13.06 -20.13 -2.05
CA ASP A 199 11.63 -19.86 -1.87
C ASP A 199 11.31 -18.36 -1.73
N LEU A 200 12.32 -17.50 -1.69
CA LEU A 200 12.13 -16.07 -1.55
C LEU A 200 11.99 -15.39 -2.91
N SER A 201 11.12 -14.38 -2.95
CA SER A 201 11.02 -13.46 -4.07
C SER A 201 10.83 -12.02 -3.58
N LEU A 202 10.89 -11.07 -4.50
CA LEU A 202 10.57 -9.67 -4.23
C LEU A 202 9.27 -9.33 -4.96
N SER A 203 8.32 -8.70 -4.26
CA SER A 203 7.19 -8.06 -4.93
C SER A 203 7.68 -7.00 -5.92
N ASP A 204 7.06 -6.92 -7.10
CA ASP A 204 7.41 -5.92 -8.12
C ASP A 204 7.32 -4.48 -7.61
N LEU A 205 6.47 -4.24 -6.63
CA LEU A 205 6.29 -2.97 -5.93
C LEU A 205 7.60 -2.49 -5.26
N TRP A 206 8.48 -3.42 -4.86
CA TRP A 206 9.78 -3.15 -4.25
C TRP A 206 10.96 -3.25 -5.22
N ARG A 207 10.73 -3.48 -6.52
CA ARG A 207 11.78 -3.75 -7.52
C ARG A 207 12.90 -2.71 -7.47
N LEU A 208 14.15 -3.19 -7.40
CA LEU A 208 15.34 -2.34 -7.49
C LEU A 208 15.96 -2.39 -8.89
N PRO A 209 16.57 -1.30 -9.37
CA PRO A 209 17.29 -1.28 -10.64
C PRO A 209 18.55 -2.15 -10.61
N GLN A 210 19.16 -2.35 -9.44
CA GLN A 210 20.30 -3.25 -9.25
C GLN A 210 19.91 -4.44 -8.38
N ALA A 211 20.01 -5.65 -8.92
CA ALA A 211 19.58 -6.89 -8.26
C ALA A 211 20.49 -7.38 -7.11
N THR A 212 21.54 -6.62 -6.77
CA THR A 212 22.59 -7.06 -5.84
C THR A 212 22.83 -6.12 -4.67
N HIS A 213 22.19 -4.95 -4.65
CA HIS A 213 22.43 -3.94 -3.62
C HIS A 213 21.34 -3.98 -2.55
N LEU A 214 21.71 -3.61 -1.32
CA LEU A 214 20.74 -3.37 -0.25
C LEU A 214 19.92 -2.12 -0.54
N ALA A 215 18.75 -2.00 0.07
CA ALA A 215 17.98 -0.77 0.09
C ALA A 215 17.20 -0.61 1.40
N VAL A 216 16.82 0.63 1.71
CA VAL A 216 15.82 0.94 2.75
C VAL A 216 14.54 1.41 2.09
N ALA A 217 13.41 1.15 2.74
CA ALA A 217 12.09 1.46 2.23
C ALA A 217 11.17 2.06 3.29
N ALA A 218 10.31 2.97 2.85
CA ALA A 218 9.19 3.50 3.60
C ALA A 218 7.97 3.59 2.68
N TRP A 219 6.85 3.02 3.10
CA TRP A 219 5.60 3.11 2.38
C TRP A 219 4.83 4.35 2.86
N ASP A 220 4.62 5.31 1.96
CA ASP A 220 3.69 6.43 2.12
C ASP A 220 3.73 7.10 3.51
N SER A 221 4.95 7.27 4.01
CA SER A 221 5.21 7.82 5.32
C SER A 221 6.45 8.69 5.31
N THR A 222 6.36 9.85 5.96
CA THR A 222 7.53 10.67 6.19
C THR A 222 8.39 9.96 7.23
N THR A 223 9.61 9.60 6.84
CA THR A 223 10.48 8.78 7.68
C THR A 223 11.87 9.37 7.73
N THR A 224 12.39 9.49 8.94
CA THR A 224 13.77 9.88 9.21
C THR A 224 14.58 8.64 9.54
N PHE A 225 15.62 8.36 8.76
CA PHE A 225 16.61 7.32 9.03
C PHE A 225 17.82 7.98 9.71
N HIS A 226 18.07 7.60 10.96
CA HIS A 226 19.14 8.13 11.81
C HIS A 226 20.44 7.35 11.66
N SER A 227 20.35 6.06 11.39
CA SER A 227 21.50 5.23 11.05
C SER A 227 21.10 4.14 10.07
N ILE A 228 22.04 3.76 9.21
CA ILE A 228 21.95 2.61 8.33
C ILE A 228 23.32 1.95 8.37
N GLU A 229 23.37 0.69 8.81
CA GLU A 229 24.61 0.01 9.15
C GLU A 229 24.57 -1.43 8.68
N VAL A 230 25.72 -1.95 8.27
CA VAL A 230 25.90 -3.34 7.86
C VAL A 230 27.09 -3.93 8.60
N ARG A 231 27.02 -5.23 8.90
CA ARG A 231 28.09 -5.96 9.57
C ARG A 231 28.37 -7.25 8.82
N SER A 232 29.59 -7.43 8.34
CA SER A 232 30.04 -8.67 7.70
C SER A 232 30.45 -9.70 8.74
N LEU A 233 30.01 -10.95 8.61
CA LEU A 233 30.42 -12.04 9.51
C LEU A 233 31.65 -12.81 9.02
N SER A 234 32.18 -12.48 7.83
CA SER A 234 33.45 -13.03 7.34
C SER A 234 34.68 -12.31 7.90
N GLY A 235 34.49 -11.28 8.75
CA GLY A 235 35.56 -10.47 9.33
C GLY A 235 36.11 -9.38 8.39
N THR A 236 35.68 -9.32 7.13
CA THR A 236 36.07 -8.28 6.18
C THR A 236 34.91 -7.32 5.91
N ALA A 237 35.12 -6.01 6.09
CA ALA A 237 34.14 -4.98 5.80
C ALA A 237 33.71 -4.98 4.31
N PHE A 238 32.48 -4.58 4.02
CA PHE A 238 31.98 -4.56 2.65
C PHE A 238 32.54 -3.35 1.89
N ALA A 239 32.83 -3.56 0.60
CA ALA A 239 33.21 -2.47 -0.29
C ALA A 239 32.01 -1.54 -0.54
N ILE A 240 32.20 -0.24 -0.30
CA ILE A 240 31.21 0.78 -0.59
C ILE A 240 31.36 1.23 -2.05
N ARG A 241 30.36 0.96 -2.87
CA ARG A 241 30.35 1.28 -4.31
C ARG A 241 28.97 1.81 -4.70
N ARG A 242 28.96 2.97 -5.37
CA ARG A 242 27.70 3.52 -5.89
C ARG A 242 27.18 2.67 -7.06
N PRO A 243 25.85 2.57 -7.22
CA PRO A 243 25.27 1.97 -8.42
C PRO A 243 25.62 2.80 -9.67
N GLY A 244 26.08 2.16 -10.75
CA GLY A 244 26.39 2.85 -12.01
C GLY A 244 25.13 3.33 -12.75
N SER A 245 25.17 4.53 -13.34
CA SER A 245 24.12 5.03 -14.25
C SER A 245 24.09 4.23 -15.56
N PRO A 246 22.91 3.98 -16.17
CA PRO A 246 22.84 3.36 -17.48
C PRO A 246 23.42 4.31 -18.55
N VAL A 247 24.36 3.81 -19.34
CA VAL A 247 24.94 4.50 -20.51
C VAL A 247 23.88 4.58 -21.61
N VAL A 248 23.46 5.80 -21.99
CA VAL A 248 22.66 6.05 -23.19
C VAL A 248 23.60 6.55 -24.30
N ALA A 249 23.80 5.74 -25.33
CA ALA A 249 24.57 6.12 -26.51
C ALA A 249 23.64 6.74 -27.58
N GLY A 250 23.89 8.02 -27.88
CA GLY A 250 23.78 8.64 -29.20
C GLY A 250 22.39 8.79 -29.86
N LEU A 251 21.79 9.97 -29.73
CA LEU A 251 20.73 10.47 -30.61
C LEU A 251 21.34 11.41 -31.66
N THR A 252 21.18 11.07 -32.94
CA THR A 252 21.22 12.06 -34.04
C THR A 252 19.79 12.37 -34.52
N THR A 253 19.61 13.64 -34.85
CA THR A 253 18.44 14.48 -35.19
C THR A 253 17.28 13.84 -35.99
N PRO A 254 16.01 14.20 -35.71
CA PRO A 254 14.86 13.77 -36.52
C PRO A 254 14.54 14.75 -37.66
N THR A 255 14.22 14.21 -38.84
CA THR A 255 13.52 14.91 -39.93
C THR A 255 12.12 14.30 -40.08
N SER A 256 11.13 15.19 -40.19
CA SER A 256 9.68 15.07 -40.50
C SER A 256 9.05 13.67 -40.72
N PRO A 257 7.91 13.33 -40.07
CA PRO A 257 7.26 12.04 -40.27
C PRO A 257 6.30 12.02 -41.48
N ALA A 258 6.58 11.08 -42.40
CA ALA A 258 5.64 10.49 -43.35
C ALA A 258 4.64 9.56 -42.60
N PRO A 259 3.51 9.16 -43.21
CA PRO A 259 2.41 8.49 -42.51
C PRO A 259 2.83 7.12 -41.95
N ALA A 260 2.43 6.87 -40.70
CA ALA A 260 2.90 5.73 -39.93
C ALA A 260 2.50 4.38 -40.58
N PRO A 261 3.43 3.40 -40.65
CA PRO A 261 3.11 2.04 -41.05
C PRO A 261 2.23 1.34 -39.99
N PRO A 262 1.53 0.24 -40.34
CA PRO A 262 0.73 -0.51 -39.38
C PRO A 262 1.61 -0.97 -38.21
N ARG A 263 1.17 -0.65 -37.01
CA ARG A 263 1.88 -0.94 -35.76
C ARG A 263 2.04 -2.46 -35.60
N PRO A 264 3.23 -2.98 -35.26
CA PRO A 264 3.40 -4.41 -35.03
C PRO A 264 2.50 -4.90 -33.89
N ALA A 265 2.04 -6.15 -33.99
CA ALA A 265 1.18 -6.80 -33.02
C ALA A 265 1.81 -6.76 -31.62
N ARG A 266 1.10 -6.15 -30.66
CA ARG A 266 1.55 -6.06 -29.27
C ARG A 266 1.34 -7.41 -28.57
N THR A 267 2.35 -7.85 -27.84
CA THR A 267 2.42 -9.17 -27.19
C THR A 267 1.86 -9.19 -25.76
N GLY A 268 1.12 -8.16 -25.32
CA GLY A 268 0.59 -8.05 -23.95
C GLY A 268 -0.65 -7.16 -23.84
N GLN A 269 -1.42 -7.38 -22.78
CA GLN A 269 -2.70 -6.71 -22.50
C GLN A 269 -2.50 -5.30 -21.95
N ARG A 270 -3.42 -4.40 -22.29
CA ARG A 270 -3.35 -2.98 -21.93
C ARG A 270 -4.67 -2.47 -21.39
N VAL A 271 -4.66 -1.75 -20.29
CA VAL A 271 -5.85 -1.10 -19.73
C VAL A 271 -5.60 0.40 -19.60
N VAL A 272 -6.60 1.20 -19.95
CA VAL A 272 -6.57 2.64 -19.68
C VAL A 272 -7.46 2.96 -18.48
N ILE A 273 -6.91 3.67 -17.49
CA ILE A 273 -7.66 4.20 -16.35
C ILE A 273 -7.85 5.71 -16.56
N VAL A 274 -9.10 6.15 -16.62
CA VAL A 274 -9.47 7.55 -16.88
C VAL A 274 -9.86 8.25 -15.58
N ILE A 275 -8.92 8.96 -14.96
CA ILE A 275 -9.16 9.70 -13.71
C ILE A 275 -9.65 11.12 -13.96
N ALA A 276 -10.39 11.70 -13.01
CA ALA A 276 -10.74 13.12 -13.05
C ALA A 276 -9.54 13.99 -12.67
N ASN A 277 -9.39 15.16 -13.31
CA ASN A 277 -8.30 16.08 -12.95
C ASN A 277 -8.43 16.63 -11.52
N GLN A 278 -9.61 16.61 -10.91
CA GLN A 278 -9.82 16.96 -9.52
C GLN A 278 -10.83 16.00 -8.92
N ASP A 279 -10.68 15.70 -7.63
CA ASP A 279 -11.65 14.96 -6.82
C ASP A 279 -11.95 13.53 -7.33
N PHE A 280 -10.97 12.87 -7.96
CA PHE A 280 -11.02 11.41 -8.13
C PHE A 280 -10.78 10.71 -6.78
N TYR A 281 -11.28 9.49 -6.60
CA TYR A 281 -11.02 8.74 -5.37
C TYR A 281 -9.73 7.92 -5.51
N TYR A 282 -8.71 8.18 -4.69
CA TYR A 282 -7.38 7.64 -4.92
C TYR A 282 -7.32 6.12 -4.90
N ARG A 283 -7.90 5.45 -3.87
CA ARG A 283 -7.89 3.98 -3.81
C ARG A 283 -8.64 3.34 -4.98
N GLU A 284 -9.68 3.99 -5.48
CA GLU A 284 -10.42 3.50 -6.65
C GLU A 284 -9.61 3.61 -7.96
N TYR A 285 -8.56 4.44 -7.99
CA TYR A 285 -7.54 4.45 -9.03
C TYR A 285 -6.39 3.47 -8.72
N GLY A 286 -5.84 3.54 -7.52
CA GLY A 286 -4.60 2.87 -7.12
C GLY A 286 -4.76 1.36 -6.93
N ASP A 287 -5.81 0.91 -6.23
CA ASP A 287 -6.03 -0.51 -5.95
C ASP A 287 -6.26 -1.34 -7.23
N PRO A 288 -7.11 -0.92 -8.20
CA PRO A 288 -7.25 -1.67 -9.45
C PRO A 288 -5.97 -1.64 -10.29
N ARG A 289 -5.29 -0.48 -10.36
CA ARG A 289 -4.01 -0.36 -11.07
C ARG A 289 -2.99 -1.37 -10.57
N GLU A 290 -2.86 -1.49 -9.25
CA GLU A 290 -1.91 -2.43 -8.64
C GLU A 290 -2.21 -3.88 -9.03
N GLU A 291 -3.49 -4.30 -9.03
CA GLU A 291 -3.86 -5.67 -9.41
C GLU A 291 -3.63 -5.94 -10.90
N LEU A 292 -3.89 -4.96 -11.77
CA LEU A 292 -3.62 -5.04 -13.20
C LEU A 292 -2.12 -5.18 -13.48
N GLU A 293 -1.30 -4.29 -12.91
CA GLU A 293 0.15 -4.31 -13.08
C GLU A 293 0.75 -5.61 -12.52
N ARG A 294 0.25 -6.11 -11.38
CA ARG A 294 0.67 -7.40 -10.80
C ARG A 294 0.35 -8.59 -11.72
N ALA A 295 -0.69 -8.49 -12.53
CA ALA A 295 -1.04 -9.49 -13.54
C ALA A 295 -0.26 -9.34 -14.86
N GLY A 296 0.67 -8.39 -14.95
CA GLY A 296 1.44 -8.11 -16.16
C GLY A 296 0.68 -7.31 -17.21
N ILE A 297 -0.44 -6.68 -16.84
CA ILE A 297 -1.23 -5.82 -17.72
C ILE A 297 -0.65 -4.40 -17.67
N GLU A 298 -0.32 -3.84 -18.84
CA GLU A 298 0.19 -2.47 -18.93
C GLU A 298 -0.97 -1.49 -18.65
N VAL A 299 -0.79 -0.61 -17.66
CA VAL A 299 -1.76 0.42 -17.31
C VAL A 299 -1.32 1.78 -17.84
N ILE A 300 -2.20 2.45 -18.57
CA ILE A 300 -2.03 3.84 -18.99
C ILE A 300 -3.06 4.71 -18.27
N VAL A 301 -2.63 5.84 -17.72
CA VAL A 301 -3.52 6.79 -17.06
C VAL A 301 -3.89 7.91 -18.03
N ALA A 302 -5.19 8.13 -18.18
CA ALA A 302 -5.73 9.25 -18.94
C ALA A 302 -6.54 10.20 -18.04
N ALA A 303 -6.67 11.45 -18.46
CA ALA A 303 -7.60 12.40 -17.86
C ALA A 303 -8.09 13.40 -18.91
N GLY A 304 -9.14 14.17 -18.61
CA GLY A 304 -9.67 15.20 -19.52
C GLY A 304 -8.59 16.17 -20.03
N ARG A 305 -7.60 16.48 -19.19
CA ARG A 305 -6.42 17.30 -19.55
C ARG A 305 -5.13 16.67 -19.05
N LYS A 306 -4.03 16.92 -19.77
CA LYS A 306 -2.67 16.52 -19.38
C LYS A 306 -2.09 17.46 -18.34
N ALA A 307 -2.76 17.50 -17.19
CA ALA A 307 -2.43 18.33 -16.04
C ALA A 307 -2.50 17.46 -14.77
N PRO A 308 -1.82 17.86 -13.67
CA PRO A 308 -1.88 17.13 -12.41
C PRO A 308 -3.32 16.87 -11.98
N CYS A 309 -3.62 15.62 -11.68
CA CYS A 309 -4.90 15.17 -11.17
C CYS A 309 -4.82 15.11 -9.65
N ARG A 310 -5.72 15.77 -8.93
CA ARG A 310 -5.73 15.75 -7.46
C ARG A 310 -6.90 14.92 -6.93
N PRO A 311 -6.69 14.00 -6.00
CA PRO A 311 -7.74 13.17 -5.45
C PRO A 311 -8.53 13.90 -4.37
N HIS A 312 -9.67 13.32 -4.00
CA HIS A 312 -10.43 13.72 -2.82
C HIS A 312 -9.61 13.60 -1.53
N ASN A 313 -9.81 14.52 -0.58
CA ASN A 313 -9.29 14.39 0.78
C ASN A 313 -9.81 13.12 1.46
N GLY A 314 -8.91 12.31 2.03
CA GLY A 314 -9.28 11.08 2.73
C GLY A 314 -9.69 9.93 1.82
N SER A 315 -9.35 9.96 0.53
CA SER A 315 -9.62 8.89 -0.43
C SER A 315 -8.54 7.80 -0.49
N GLY A 316 -7.66 7.79 0.52
CA GLY A 316 -6.50 6.90 0.63
C GLY A 316 -5.30 7.32 -0.21
N GLN A 317 -5.20 8.62 -0.50
CA GLN A 317 -4.12 9.24 -1.28
C GLN A 317 -2.80 9.41 -0.54
N GLY A 318 -2.73 9.03 0.73
CA GLY A 318 -1.53 9.24 1.52
C GLY A 318 -1.24 10.68 1.88
N ALA A 319 -0.06 10.90 2.44
CA ALA A 319 0.38 12.23 2.86
C ALA A 319 1.02 13.04 1.72
N ASP A 320 1.37 12.41 0.58
CA ASP A 320 1.83 13.10 -0.64
C ASP A 320 0.70 13.78 -1.43
N GLY A 321 -0.54 13.61 -0.97
CA GLY A 321 -1.74 14.15 -1.58
C GLY A 321 -2.18 13.39 -2.83
N GLY A 322 -1.52 12.27 -3.17
CA GLY A 322 -1.80 11.36 -4.28
C GLY A 322 -2.03 12.03 -5.63
N VAL A 323 -1.26 13.08 -5.91
CA VAL A 323 -1.35 13.79 -7.18
C VAL A 323 -0.82 12.90 -8.31
N VAL A 324 -1.66 12.65 -9.32
CA VAL A 324 -1.32 11.78 -10.46
C VAL A 324 -1.18 12.63 -11.71
N THR A 325 -0.07 12.51 -12.43
CA THR A 325 0.06 13.10 -13.77
C THR A 325 -0.38 12.07 -14.80
N PRO A 326 -1.41 12.36 -15.63
CA PRO A 326 -1.87 11.41 -16.64
C PRO A 326 -0.84 11.29 -17.78
N ASP A 327 -0.67 10.08 -18.30
CA ASP A 327 0.23 9.78 -19.41
C ASP A 327 -0.27 10.43 -20.71
N ILE A 328 -1.59 10.39 -20.91
CA ILE A 328 -2.29 10.89 -22.09
C ILE A 328 -3.55 11.67 -21.71
N THR A 329 -4.06 12.48 -22.63
CA THR A 329 -5.39 13.06 -22.51
C THR A 329 -6.47 12.05 -22.90
N LEU A 330 -7.69 12.26 -22.43
CA LEU A 330 -8.86 11.47 -22.82
C LEU A 330 -9.09 11.51 -24.34
N ALA A 331 -8.78 12.64 -24.99
CA ALA A 331 -8.87 12.79 -26.44
C ALA A 331 -7.86 11.92 -27.20
N GLU A 332 -6.73 11.55 -26.58
CA GLU A 332 -5.71 10.67 -27.16
C GLU A 332 -6.04 9.18 -26.99
N VAL A 333 -7.03 8.83 -26.16
CA VAL A 333 -7.45 7.43 -25.95
C VAL A 333 -8.14 6.90 -27.21
N LYS A 334 -7.62 5.80 -27.75
CA LYS A 334 -8.18 5.05 -28.87
C LYS A 334 -8.43 3.62 -28.45
N ALA A 335 -9.64 3.09 -28.65
CA ALA A 335 -9.96 1.73 -28.22
C ALA A 335 -9.05 0.67 -28.84
N ALA A 336 -8.49 0.90 -30.03
CA ALA A 336 -7.54 -0.02 -30.66
C ALA A 336 -6.26 -0.25 -29.84
N ASP A 337 -5.89 0.66 -28.93
CA ASP A 337 -4.67 0.60 -28.14
C ASP A 337 -4.80 -0.13 -26.79
N PHE A 338 -6.02 -0.50 -26.39
CA PHE A 338 -6.35 -1.01 -25.05
C PHE A 338 -7.36 -2.14 -25.13
N ASP A 339 -7.44 -3.00 -24.12
CA ASP A 339 -8.38 -4.11 -24.01
C ASP A 339 -9.55 -3.81 -23.05
N ALA A 340 -9.35 -2.88 -22.13
CA ALA A 340 -10.40 -2.34 -21.27
C ALA A 340 -10.16 -0.86 -20.91
N VAL A 341 -11.25 -0.15 -20.60
CA VAL A 341 -11.22 1.18 -19.97
C VAL A 341 -11.88 1.12 -18.61
N LEU A 342 -11.25 1.72 -17.60
CA LEU A 342 -11.79 1.88 -16.26
C LEU A 342 -11.94 3.36 -15.92
N PHE A 343 -13.15 3.76 -15.51
CA PHE A 343 -13.42 5.03 -14.86
C PHE A 343 -13.54 4.78 -13.35
N PRO A 344 -12.55 5.20 -12.54
CA PRO A 344 -12.68 5.21 -11.09
C PRO A 344 -13.54 6.38 -10.62
N GLY A 345 -14.16 6.23 -9.46
CA GLY A 345 -15.07 7.22 -8.90
C GLY A 345 -14.37 8.36 -8.18
N GLY A 346 -14.95 8.76 -7.06
CA GLY A 346 -14.85 10.13 -6.55
C GLY A 346 -15.75 11.08 -7.32
N TRP A 347 -16.19 12.17 -6.69
CA TRP A 347 -17.17 13.08 -7.29
C TRP A 347 -16.67 13.80 -8.53
N GLY A 348 -15.34 13.93 -8.68
CA GLY A 348 -14.69 14.46 -9.88
C GLY A 348 -15.06 13.74 -11.16
N SER A 349 -15.27 12.42 -11.11
CA SER A 349 -15.67 11.59 -12.26
C SER A 349 -16.92 12.09 -12.97
N SER A 350 -17.79 12.82 -12.27
CA SER A 350 -19.01 13.41 -12.83
C SER A 350 -18.75 14.37 -14.00
N MET A 351 -17.53 14.92 -14.13
CA MET A 351 -17.13 15.76 -15.27
C MET A 351 -17.21 15.05 -16.62
N TYR A 352 -17.27 13.72 -16.63
CA TYR A 352 -17.35 12.88 -17.83
C TYR A 352 -18.79 12.50 -18.24
N GLN A 353 -19.81 12.91 -17.48
CA GLN A 353 -21.21 12.55 -17.75
C GLN A 353 -21.76 13.29 -18.98
N TYR A 354 -21.81 12.61 -20.12
CA TYR A 354 -22.13 13.21 -21.42
C TYR A 354 -23.56 13.77 -21.52
N ALA A 355 -24.57 12.93 -21.26
CA ALA A 355 -25.97 13.31 -21.43
C ALA A 355 -26.66 13.80 -20.14
N PHE A 356 -25.90 14.00 -19.06
CA PHE A 356 -26.48 14.53 -17.82
C PHE A 356 -26.89 15.98 -18.02
N ARG A 357 -28.20 16.23 -17.85
CA ARG A 357 -28.81 17.56 -18.02
C ARG A 357 -28.88 18.38 -16.72
N GLY A 358 -28.47 17.78 -15.60
CA GLY A 358 -28.38 18.48 -14.34
C GLY A 358 -27.11 19.34 -14.24
N ARG A 359 -26.87 19.88 -13.05
CA ARG A 359 -25.71 20.72 -12.75
C ARG A 359 -25.24 20.51 -11.33
N TYR A 360 -23.96 20.28 -11.12
CA TYR A 360 -23.36 20.19 -9.79
C TYR A 360 -23.01 21.57 -9.24
N ASP A 361 -23.09 21.72 -7.92
CA ASP A 361 -22.71 22.96 -7.24
C ASP A 361 -21.21 23.24 -7.41
N ASN A 362 -20.38 22.19 -7.36
CA ASN A 362 -18.97 22.29 -7.73
C ASN A 362 -18.83 22.39 -9.25
N ALA A 363 -18.36 23.54 -9.72
CA ALA A 363 -18.20 23.83 -11.14
C ALA A 363 -17.31 22.82 -11.88
N VAL A 364 -16.28 22.26 -11.23
CA VAL A 364 -15.33 21.32 -11.84
C VAL A 364 -16.03 20.03 -12.27
N TYR A 365 -17.02 19.57 -11.51
CA TYR A 365 -17.76 18.33 -11.78
C TYR A 365 -18.70 18.44 -12.97
N ASN A 366 -18.93 19.64 -13.48
CA ASN A 366 -19.83 19.84 -14.62
C ASN A 366 -19.16 19.53 -15.96
N GLY A 367 -17.83 19.46 -16.02
CA GLY A 367 -17.07 19.24 -17.25
C GLY A 367 -17.31 20.28 -18.34
N ASP A 368 -16.40 20.37 -19.31
CA ASP A 368 -16.68 21.10 -20.54
C ASP A 368 -17.30 20.16 -21.60
N PRO A 369 -18.05 20.69 -22.59
CA PRO A 369 -18.71 19.87 -23.60
C PRO A 369 -17.76 18.95 -24.39
N ARG A 370 -16.51 19.37 -24.62
CA ARG A 370 -15.54 18.56 -25.36
C ARG A 370 -15.10 17.37 -24.52
N THR A 371 -14.72 17.58 -23.26
CA THR A 371 -14.35 16.50 -22.34
C THR A 371 -15.47 15.45 -22.21
N LYS A 372 -16.72 15.90 -22.10
CA LYS A 372 -17.90 15.02 -22.09
C LYS A 372 -18.06 14.23 -23.38
N ALA A 373 -17.90 14.89 -24.52
CA ALA A 373 -17.98 14.23 -25.83
C ALA A 373 -16.87 13.18 -26.01
N GLU A 374 -15.65 13.46 -25.55
CA GLU A 374 -14.54 12.51 -25.60
C GLU A 374 -14.78 11.30 -24.70
N ALA A 375 -15.32 11.48 -23.48
CA ALA A 375 -15.71 10.36 -22.63
C ALA A 375 -16.74 9.46 -23.33
N ASN A 376 -17.75 10.07 -23.96
CA ASN A 376 -18.75 9.35 -24.71
C ASN A 376 -18.16 8.61 -25.91
N ARG A 377 -17.26 9.25 -26.67
CA ARG A 377 -16.56 8.65 -27.80
C ARG A 377 -15.77 7.42 -27.36
N VAL A 378 -14.97 7.54 -26.30
CA VAL A 378 -14.17 6.43 -25.76
C VAL A 378 -15.06 5.25 -25.38
N ILE A 379 -16.15 5.49 -24.64
CA ILE A 379 -17.09 4.41 -24.28
C ILE A 379 -17.68 3.75 -25.54
N ASN A 380 -18.08 4.53 -26.54
CA ASN A 380 -18.60 4.00 -27.80
C ASN A 380 -17.55 3.16 -28.54
N GLU A 381 -16.31 3.64 -28.67
CA GLU A 381 -15.25 2.91 -29.37
C GLU A 381 -14.90 1.59 -28.69
N PHE A 382 -14.83 1.55 -27.36
CA PHE A 382 -14.56 0.31 -26.63
C PHE A 382 -15.70 -0.70 -26.82
N LEU A 383 -16.95 -0.28 -26.69
CA LEU A 383 -18.09 -1.18 -26.86
C LEU A 383 -18.24 -1.64 -28.32
N ALA A 384 -18.02 -0.76 -29.30
CA ALA A 384 -18.03 -1.12 -30.72
C ALA A 384 -16.90 -2.11 -31.08
N ALA A 385 -15.77 -2.04 -30.39
CA ALA A 385 -14.67 -2.98 -30.52
C ALA A 385 -14.83 -4.26 -29.68
N ASP A 386 -16.00 -4.46 -29.05
CA ASP A 386 -16.29 -5.58 -28.14
C ASP A 386 -15.28 -5.69 -26.98
N LYS A 387 -14.98 -4.54 -26.35
CA LYS A 387 -14.03 -4.40 -25.24
C LYS A 387 -14.71 -3.98 -23.95
N TYR A 388 -14.04 -4.23 -22.83
CA TYR A 388 -14.61 -3.97 -21.51
C TYR A 388 -14.63 -2.48 -21.17
N VAL A 389 -15.77 -2.01 -20.66
CA VAL A 389 -15.97 -0.66 -20.12
C VAL A 389 -16.37 -0.79 -18.66
N CYS A 390 -15.57 -0.20 -17.79
CA CYS A 390 -15.66 -0.40 -16.34
C CYS A 390 -15.96 0.92 -15.63
N GLY A 391 -16.85 0.89 -14.63
CA GLY A 391 -17.15 2.04 -13.76
C GLY A 391 -17.13 1.64 -12.29
N LEU A 392 -16.45 2.39 -11.44
CA LEU A 392 -16.34 2.11 -10.00
C LEU A 392 -16.95 3.25 -9.20
N CYS A 393 -17.74 2.94 -8.17
CA CYS A 393 -18.35 3.92 -7.27
C CYS A 393 -19.17 4.98 -8.02
N ASN A 394 -18.93 6.28 -7.79
CA ASN A 394 -19.63 7.35 -8.50
C ASN A 394 -19.42 7.31 -10.02
N ALA A 395 -18.33 6.72 -10.53
CA ALA A 395 -18.07 6.67 -11.97
C ALA A 395 -19.00 5.71 -12.75
N VAL A 396 -19.80 4.88 -12.08
CA VAL A 396 -20.92 4.17 -12.73
C VAL A 396 -21.87 5.17 -13.39
N SER A 397 -21.99 6.39 -12.84
CA SER A 397 -22.73 7.49 -13.45
C SER A 397 -22.19 7.94 -14.82
N VAL A 398 -20.89 7.79 -15.09
CA VAL A 398 -20.28 8.13 -16.38
C VAL A 398 -20.85 7.22 -17.46
N LEU A 399 -20.91 5.91 -17.17
CA LEU A 399 -21.52 4.92 -18.05
C LEU A 399 -23.02 5.15 -18.18
N ALA A 400 -23.72 5.46 -17.08
CA ALA A 400 -25.16 5.74 -17.09
C ALA A 400 -25.51 6.88 -18.08
N TRP A 401 -24.72 7.95 -18.10
CA TRP A 401 -24.94 9.12 -18.95
C TRP A 401 -24.22 9.08 -20.30
N ALA A 402 -23.49 8.00 -20.62
CA ALA A 402 -23.03 7.75 -21.98
C ALA A 402 -24.21 7.45 -22.91
N ARG A 403 -24.03 7.71 -24.20
CA ARG A 403 -25.01 7.44 -25.26
C ARG A 403 -24.33 6.65 -26.37
N VAL A 404 -24.70 5.37 -26.46
CA VAL A 404 -24.33 4.45 -27.54
C VAL A 404 -25.58 4.25 -28.37
N ASN A 405 -25.55 4.67 -29.64
CA ASN A 405 -26.73 4.71 -30.52
C ASN A 405 -27.94 5.43 -29.88
N GLY A 406 -27.67 6.51 -29.11
CA GLY A 406 -28.70 7.31 -28.44
C GLY A 406 -29.24 6.74 -27.13
N GLN A 407 -28.82 5.55 -26.69
CA GLN A 407 -29.25 4.91 -25.45
C GLN A 407 -28.12 4.78 -24.44
N SER A 408 -28.46 4.66 -23.16
CA SER A 408 -27.46 4.35 -22.14
C SER A 408 -26.92 2.94 -22.36
N PRO A 409 -25.59 2.71 -22.29
CA PRO A 409 -25.05 1.36 -22.30
C PRO A 409 -25.45 0.54 -21.07
N LEU A 410 -26.01 1.18 -20.04
CA LEU A 410 -26.53 0.50 -18.85
C LEU A 410 -28.01 0.11 -18.96
N GLN A 411 -28.72 0.49 -20.02
CA GLN A 411 -30.13 0.18 -20.17
C GLN A 411 -30.36 -1.35 -20.19
N GLY A 412 -31.14 -1.84 -19.22
CA GLY A 412 -31.40 -3.27 -19.03
C GLY A 412 -30.22 -4.09 -18.49
N LYS A 413 -29.09 -3.45 -18.18
CA LYS A 413 -27.91 -4.13 -17.62
C LYS A 413 -28.00 -4.23 -16.10
N ARG A 414 -27.55 -5.35 -15.56
CA ARG A 414 -27.31 -5.47 -14.12
C ARG A 414 -26.04 -4.72 -13.78
N VAL A 415 -26.08 -3.89 -12.75
CA VAL A 415 -24.91 -3.16 -12.25
C VAL A 415 -24.96 -3.00 -10.73
N CYS A 416 -23.84 -2.67 -10.12
CA CYS A 416 -23.74 -2.23 -8.73
C CYS A 416 -23.19 -0.81 -8.65
N ALA A 417 -23.60 -0.08 -7.63
CA ALA A 417 -23.23 1.29 -7.37
C ALA A 417 -23.51 1.62 -5.89
N PRO A 418 -22.75 2.52 -5.28
CA PRO A 418 -22.79 2.70 -3.84
C PRO A 418 -24.08 3.37 -3.41
N PRO A 419 -24.69 2.98 -2.29
CA PRO A 419 -25.85 3.69 -1.74
C PRO A 419 -25.50 5.10 -1.22
N ARG A 420 -24.23 5.49 -1.26
CA ARG A 420 -23.70 6.79 -0.83
C ARG A 420 -24.18 7.93 -1.74
N GLU A 421 -24.02 9.14 -1.25
CA GLU A 421 -24.44 10.37 -1.92
C GLU A 421 -23.59 10.70 -3.15
N ALA A 422 -24.28 11.04 -4.25
CA ALA A 422 -23.72 11.73 -5.41
C ALA A 422 -23.34 13.18 -5.03
N PRO A 423 -22.63 13.93 -5.89
CA PRO A 423 -22.28 15.31 -5.57
C PRO A 423 -23.52 16.21 -5.48
N LEU A 424 -23.55 17.17 -4.56
CA LEU A 424 -24.67 18.12 -4.43
C LEU A 424 -24.88 18.92 -5.73
N GLY A 425 -26.14 19.09 -6.13
CA GLY A 425 -26.47 19.79 -7.38
C GLY A 425 -27.96 19.86 -7.68
N VAL A 426 -28.28 20.08 -8.95
CA VAL A 426 -29.62 20.09 -9.52
C VAL A 426 -29.81 18.84 -10.37
N TYR A 427 -30.81 18.05 -9.99
CA TYR A 427 -31.19 16.79 -10.59
C TYR A 427 -32.64 16.91 -11.04
N ASN A 428 -32.92 16.71 -12.32
CA ASN A 428 -34.26 16.88 -12.90
C ASN A 428 -34.92 18.23 -12.51
N GLY A 429 -34.14 19.31 -12.49
CA GLY A 429 -34.61 20.66 -12.14
C GLY A 429 -34.78 20.93 -10.64
N GLN A 430 -34.53 19.95 -9.77
CA GLN A 430 -34.61 20.11 -8.32
C GLN A 430 -33.24 20.02 -7.66
N ARG A 431 -32.98 20.90 -6.69
CA ARG A 431 -31.75 20.83 -5.90
C ARG A 431 -31.78 19.62 -4.97
N GLY A 432 -30.71 18.86 -4.92
CA GLY A 432 -30.60 17.67 -4.08
C GLY A 432 -29.25 16.99 -4.17
N GLN A 433 -29.14 15.89 -3.44
CA GLN A 433 -27.94 15.07 -3.34
C GLN A 433 -28.36 13.59 -3.29
N PRO A 434 -28.91 13.05 -4.39
CA PRO A 434 -29.41 11.68 -4.39
C PRO A 434 -28.27 10.68 -4.21
N SER A 435 -28.63 9.41 -3.99
CA SER A 435 -27.64 8.32 -4.04
C SER A 435 -26.96 8.25 -5.41
N CYS A 436 -25.69 7.84 -5.46
CA CYS A 436 -24.97 7.53 -6.71
C CYS A 436 -25.76 6.54 -7.60
N ARG A 437 -26.58 5.69 -6.97
CA ARG A 437 -27.49 4.72 -7.59
C ARG A 437 -28.59 5.35 -8.45
N TRP A 438 -28.96 6.59 -8.16
CA TRP A 438 -29.97 7.32 -8.94
C TRP A 438 -29.57 7.47 -10.41
N HIS A 439 -28.29 7.69 -10.71
CA HIS A 439 -27.82 7.87 -12.08
C HIS A 439 -28.08 6.64 -12.98
N PRO A 440 -27.61 5.42 -12.63
CA PRO A 440 -27.90 4.21 -13.40
C PRO A 440 -29.40 3.86 -13.41
N GLU A 441 -30.13 4.06 -12.29
CA GLU A 441 -31.59 3.83 -12.24
C GLU A 441 -32.36 4.70 -13.23
N GLN A 442 -32.04 6.01 -13.31
CA GLN A 442 -32.65 6.92 -14.29
C GLN A 442 -32.34 6.56 -15.75
N ASN A 443 -31.30 5.76 -15.98
CA ASN A 443 -30.89 5.32 -17.30
C ASN A 443 -31.24 3.84 -17.55
N GLY A 444 -32.15 3.28 -16.75
CA GLY A 444 -32.76 1.96 -16.98
C GLY A 444 -31.89 0.78 -16.58
N ALA A 445 -30.85 0.98 -15.76
CA ALA A 445 -30.08 -0.11 -15.20
C ALA A 445 -30.86 -0.86 -14.11
N ILE A 446 -30.54 -2.14 -13.94
CA ILE A 446 -31.08 -2.99 -12.88
C ILE A 446 -30.03 -3.07 -11.77
N LEU A 447 -30.26 -2.41 -10.64
CA LEU A 447 -29.26 -2.43 -9.57
C LEU A 447 -29.34 -3.68 -8.70
N SER A 448 -28.17 -4.25 -8.39
CA SER A 448 -28.05 -5.21 -7.29
C SER A 448 -28.42 -4.54 -5.96
N PRO A 449 -28.97 -5.25 -4.96
CA PRO A 449 -28.95 -4.76 -3.59
C PRO A 449 -27.53 -4.35 -3.18
N ALA A 450 -27.40 -3.33 -2.34
CA ALA A 450 -26.09 -2.86 -1.89
C ALA A 450 -25.43 -3.87 -0.95
N GLY A 451 -24.11 -4.08 -1.08
CA GLY A 451 -23.35 -5.03 -0.26
C GLY A 451 -23.81 -6.48 -0.42
N ALA A 452 -24.22 -6.87 -1.62
CA ALA A 452 -24.91 -8.14 -1.84
C ALA A 452 -24.32 -8.97 -3.00
N ILE A 453 -23.16 -8.60 -3.52
CA ILE A 453 -22.50 -9.34 -4.59
C ILE A 453 -21.38 -10.17 -3.98
N GLY A 454 -21.52 -11.49 -4.07
CA GLY A 454 -20.56 -12.40 -3.45
C GLY A 454 -20.88 -12.61 -1.97
N ASP A 455 -19.95 -12.28 -1.08
CA ASP A 455 -20.09 -12.43 0.36
C ASP A 455 -20.95 -11.28 0.96
N PRO A 456 -22.17 -11.56 1.45
CA PRO A 456 -23.04 -10.52 2.00
C PRO A 456 -22.53 -9.89 3.31
N ALA A 457 -21.42 -10.39 3.88
CA ALA A 457 -20.81 -9.81 5.08
C ALA A 457 -19.86 -8.64 4.78
N THR A 458 -19.53 -8.39 3.51
CA THR A 458 -18.61 -7.32 3.11
C THR A 458 -18.97 -6.76 1.75
N ASP A 459 -18.62 -5.51 1.49
CA ASP A 459 -18.76 -4.86 0.18
C ASP A 459 -17.43 -4.90 -0.62
N ARG A 460 -16.47 -5.72 -0.20
CA ARG A 460 -15.11 -5.75 -0.78
C ARG A 460 -15.06 -6.51 -2.09
N ASP A 461 -15.99 -7.40 -2.31
CA ASP A 461 -16.14 -8.22 -3.51
C ASP A 461 -17.31 -7.76 -4.39
N ASP A 462 -17.92 -6.62 -4.06
CA ASP A 462 -19.05 -6.06 -4.79
C ASP A 462 -18.64 -5.47 -6.16
N VAL A 463 -18.39 -6.39 -7.09
CA VAL A 463 -18.07 -6.14 -8.50
C VAL A 463 -18.91 -7.05 -9.38
N LEU A 464 -19.70 -6.43 -10.25
CA LEU A 464 -20.63 -7.11 -11.15
C LEU A 464 -20.14 -7.02 -12.60
N VAL A 465 -20.11 -8.17 -13.29
CA VAL A 465 -19.83 -8.28 -14.72
C VAL A 465 -21.13 -8.64 -15.47
N ASP A 466 -21.57 -7.78 -16.40
CA ASP A 466 -22.70 -8.02 -17.31
C ASP A 466 -22.25 -7.77 -18.76
N GLY A 467 -21.86 -8.84 -19.44
CA GLY A 467 -21.28 -8.76 -20.78
C GLY A 467 -19.96 -8.00 -20.77
N ARG A 468 -19.89 -6.89 -21.52
CA ARG A 468 -18.72 -6.00 -21.59
C ARG A 468 -18.75 -4.85 -20.57
N ILE A 469 -19.76 -4.81 -19.71
CA ILE A 469 -19.86 -3.82 -18.64
C ILE A 469 -19.39 -4.45 -17.33
N ILE A 470 -18.48 -3.77 -16.64
CA ILE A 470 -18.05 -4.13 -15.29
C ILE A 470 -18.33 -2.95 -14.37
N THR A 471 -19.06 -3.17 -13.28
CA THR A 471 -19.30 -2.13 -12.29
C THR A 471 -18.86 -2.58 -10.92
N GLY A 472 -18.27 -1.68 -10.14
CA GLY A 472 -17.90 -1.93 -8.75
C GLY A 472 -18.60 -0.96 -7.83
N GLU A 473 -19.02 -1.44 -6.67
CA GLU A 473 -19.85 -0.65 -5.76
C GLU A 473 -19.12 0.56 -5.14
N ASN A 474 -17.92 0.41 -4.59
CA ASN A 474 -17.30 1.47 -3.77
C ASN A 474 -15.79 1.29 -3.56
N ASP A 475 -15.18 2.10 -2.70
CA ASP A 475 -13.75 2.04 -2.43
C ASP A 475 -13.27 0.73 -1.75
N PRO A 476 -14.03 0.05 -0.86
CA PRO A 476 -13.76 -1.33 -0.49
C PRO A 476 -13.61 -2.30 -1.68
N SER A 477 -14.46 -2.17 -2.72
CA SER A 477 -14.42 -3.07 -3.89
C SER A 477 -13.37 -2.73 -4.94
N ALA A 478 -12.61 -1.65 -4.74
CA ALA A 478 -11.60 -1.19 -5.69
C ALA A 478 -10.55 -2.26 -6.05
N ARG A 479 -10.07 -3.02 -5.07
CA ARG A 479 -9.11 -4.09 -5.34
C ARG A 479 -9.73 -5.23 -6.12
N GLU A 480 -10.95 -5.62 -5.79
CA GLU A 480 -11.67 -6.66 -6.53
C GLU A 480 -11.96 -6.22 -7.97
N MET A 481 -12.23 -4.93 -8.21
CA MET A 481 -12.42 -4.40 -9.57
C MET A 481 -11.20 -4.72 -10.45
N GLY A 482 -9.98 -4.47 -9.96
CA GLY A 482 -8.76 -4.83 -10.68
C GLY A 482 -8.67 -6.34 -10.96
N ARG A 483 -8.95 -7.18 -9.96
CA ARG A 483 -8.94 -8.64 -10.10
C ARG A 483 -9.95 -9.16 -11.12
N ARG A 484 -11.15 -8.59 -11.15
CA ARG A 484 -12.17 -8.94 -12.14
C ARG A 484 -11.79 -8.51 -13.54
N ILE A 485 -11.17 -7.34 -13.72
CA ILE A 485 -10.64 -6.95 -15.02
C ILE A 485 -9.55 -7.93 -15.47
N VAL A 486 -8.63 -8.31 -14.58
CA VAL A 486 -7.62 -9.35 -14.88
C VAL A 486 -8.28 -10.66 -15.30
N GLU A 487 -9.27 -11.12 -14.53
CA GLU A 487 -9.98 -12.38 -14.79
C GLU A 487 -10.62 -12.40 -16.18
N VAL A 488 -11.35 -11.34 -16.55
CA VAL A 488 -12.04 -11.31 -17.85
C VAL A 488 -11.11 -11.10 -19.04
N LEU A 489 -9.92 -10.55 -18.80
CA LEU A 489 -8.93 -10.35 -19.86
C LEU A 489 -8.10 -11.60 -20.09
N ARG A 490 -7.91 -12.50 -19.11
CA ARG A 490 -7.09 -13.71 -19.30
C ARG A 490 -7.48 -14.47 -20.58
N PRO A 491 -6.51 -14.85 -21.43
CA PRO A 491 -6.80 -15.66 -22.60
C PRO A 491 -7.42 -16.99 -22.14
N ARG A 492 -8.54 -17.35 -22.75
CA ARG A 492 -9.23 -18.63 -22.51
C ARG A 492 -8.53 -19.79 -23.18
#